data_AF-A0A7C3X6Z8-F1
#
_entry.id   AF-A0A7C3X6Z8-F1
#
_cell.length_a   1.000
_cell.length_b   1.000
_cell.length_c   1.000
_cell.angle_alpha   90.00
_cell.angle_beta   90.00
_cell.angle_gamma   90.00
#
_symmetry.space_group_name_H-M   'P 1'
#
loop_
_entity.id
_entity.type
_entity.pdbx_description
1 polymer ?
#
loop_
_entity_poly.entity_id
_entity_poly.type
_entity_poly.pdbx_seq_one_letter_code
_entity_poly.pdbx_strand_id
1 'polypeptide(L)'
;MASAAPYTIAHIDDIPTQPDEESATEWKPLRHYFHVGAFGVNLFRARNAGDPLTHVHSETDTGHEELFFVAQGEATFAVGSERVRAPAGTLVFVR
;
A
#
# COMPACT_ATOMS: atom_id res chain seq x y z
N MET A 1 -27.15 7.25 22.86
CA MET A 1 -26.26 6.97 21.72
C MET A 1 -24.97 6.43 22.31
N ALA A 2 -24.61 5.18 22.06
CA ALA A 2 -23.33 4.66 22.54
C ALA A 2 -22.20 5.45 21.87
N SER A 3 -21.25 5.98 22.65
CA SER A 3 -20.03 6.56 22.10
C SER A 3 -19.31 5.48 21.31
N ALA A 4 -18.93 5.77 20.06
CA ALA A 4 -18.00 4.91 19.34
C ALA A 4 -16.71 4.78 20.18
N ALA A 5 -16.07 3.61 20.12
CA ALA A 5 -14.78 3.40 20.75
C ALA A 5 -13.75 4.42 20.23
N PRO A 6 -12.80 4.88 21.06
CA PRO A 6 -11.82 5.89 20.64
C PRO A 6 -10.74 5.34 19.69
N TYR A 7 -10.93 4.13 19.15
CA TYR A 7 -10.01 3.44 18.26
C TYR A 7 -10.77 2.47 17.33
N THR A 8 -10.16 2.15 16.20
CA THR A 8 -10.63 1.14 15.24
C THR A 8 -9.51 0.14 14.99
N ILE A 9 -9.82 -1.15 15.01
CA ILE A 9 -8.88 -2.25 14.73
C ILE A 9 -9.46 -3.07 13.59
N ALA A 10 -8.60 -3.51 12.66
CA ALA A 10 -8.97 -4.46 11.62
C ALA A 10 -7.81 -5.39 11.30
N HIS A 11 -8.11 -6.66 10.99
CA HIS A 11 -7.14 -7.54 10.32
C HIS A 11 -7.08 -7.19 8.83
N ILE A 12 -5.93 -7.39 8.19
CA ILE A 12 -5.72 -7.11 6.74
C ILE A 12 -6.77 -7.77 5.84
N ASP A 13 -7.23 -8.96 6.22
CA ASP A 13 -8.22 -9.73 5.46
C ASP A 13 -9.64 -9.22 5.65
N ASP A 14 -9.93 -8.50 6.74
CA ASP A 14 -11.24 -7.94 7.02
C ASP A 14 -11.49 -6.61 6.29
N ILE A 15 -10.42 -6.00 5.76
CA ILE A 15 -10.51 -4.75 5.02
C ILE A 15 -10.97 -5.06 3.59
N PRO A 16 -12.02 -4.41 3.08
CA PRO A 16 -12.50 -4.66 1.73
C PRO A 16 -11.47 -4.20 0.70
N THR A 17 -11.27 -5.05 -0.31
CA THR A 17 -10.56 -4.67 -1.54
C THR A 17 -11.46 -3.73 -2.34
N GLN A 18 -10.91 -2.61 -2.78
CA GLN A 18 -11.59 -1.76 -3.76
C GLN A 18 -11.39 -2.37 -5.16
N PRO A 19 -12.48 -2.51 -5.95
CA PRO A 19 -12.36 -2.98 -7.31
C PRO A 19 -11.55 -1.97 -8.12
N ASP A 20 -10.52 -2.48 -8.78
CA ASP A 20 -9.79 -1.78 -9.82
C ASP A 20 -9.86 -2.70 -11.05
N GLU A 21 -10.67 -2.30 -12.04
CA GLU A 21 -10.87 -3.11 -13.25
C GLU A 21 -9.60 -3.20 -14.10
N GLU A 22 -8.63 -2.30 -13.88
CA GLU A 22 -7.39 -2.22 -14.64
C GLU A 22 -6.22 -2.91 -13.92
N SER A 23 -6.39 -3.36 -12.67
CA SER A 23 -5.34 -3.94 -11.85
C SER A 23 -5.68 -5.33 -11.33
N ALA A 24 -4.72 -6.25 -11.48
CA ALA A 24 -4.78 -7.58 -10.87
C ALA A 24 -4.56 -7.54 -9.34
N THR A 25 -4.16 -6.41 -8.78
CA THR A 25 -3.83 -6.26 -7.37
C THR A 25 -5.05 -6.02 -6.49
N GLU A 26 -5.05 -6.64 -5.32
CA GLU A 26 -5.96 -6.24 -4.26
C GLU A 26 -5.46 -4.94 -3.62
N TRP A 27 -6.09 -3.83 -4.00
CA TRP A 27 -5.85 -2.54 -3.39
C TRP A 27 -6.86 -2.26 -2.28
N LYS A 28 -6.35 -1.91 -1.10
CA LYS A 28 -7.16 -1.54 0.07
C LYS A 28 -6.73 -0.16 0.57
N PRO A 29 -7.48 0.92 0.29
CA PRO A 29 -7.12 2.26 0.72
C PRO A 29 -7.40 2.45 2.21
N LEU A 30 -6.41 2.11 3.04
CA LEU A 30 -6.49 2.18 4.51
C LEU A 30 -6.88 3.58 4.98
N ARG A 31 -6.45 4.64 4.28
CA ARG A 31 -6.84 6.02 4.59
C ARG A 31 -8.35 6.23 4.62
N HIS A 32 -9.07 5.59 3.70
CA HIS A 32 -10.52 5.72 3.61
C HIS A 32 -11.21 4.83 4.63
N TYR A 33 -10.71 3.60 4.81
CA TYR A 33 -11.24 2.66 5.79
C TYR A 33 -11.13 3.19 7.22
N PHE A 34 -9.99 3.78 7.58
CA PHE A 34 -9.72 4.31 8.93
C PHE A 34 -9.99 5.82 9.08
N HIS A 35 -10.42 6.51 8.01
CA HIS A 35 -10.57 7.98 7.98
C HIS A 35 -9.30 8.75 8.40
N VAL A 36 -8.13 8.31 7.95
CA VAL A 36 -6.85 8.99 8.21
C VAL A 36 -6.80 10.31 7.44
N GLY A 37 -6.69 11.43 8.15
CA GLY A 37 -6.63 12.77 7.56
C GLY A 37 -5.23 13.34 7.37
N ALA A 38 -4.19 12.71 7.96
CA ALA A 38 -2.84 13.28 7.99
C ALA A 38 -1.96 12.87 6.81
N PHE A 39 -2.09 11.63 6.31
CA PHE A 39 -1.26 11.09 5.23
C PHE A 39 -1.99 10.01 4.44
N GLY A 40 -1.50 9.74 3.22
CA GLY A 40 -1.93 8.60 2.42
C GLY A 40 -1.40 7.30 3.01
N VAL A 41 -2.28 6.32 3.22
CA VAL A 41 -1.88 4.98 3.62
C VAL A 41 -2.75 3.98 2.88
N ASN A 42 -2.08 3.01 2.25
CA ASN A 42 -2.68 2.03 1.37
C ASN A 42 -2.09 0.66 1.69
N LEU A 43 -2.83 -0.37 1.31
CA LEU A 43 -2.36 -1.73 1.31
C LEU A 43 -2.52 -2.31 -0.07
N PHE A 44 -1.49 -2.99 -0.54
CA PHE A 44 -1.47 -3.67 -1.83
C PHE A 44 -1.13 -5.14 -1.58
N ARG A 45 -1.90 -6.04 -2.19
CA ARG A 45 -1.62 -7.47 -2.18
C ARG A 45 -1.75 -8.03 -3.60
N ALA A 46 -0.67 -8.60 -4.09
CA ALA A 46 -0.68 -9.32 -5.36
C ALA A 46 -1.52 -10.59 -5.21
N ARG A 47 -2.39 -10.88 -6.19
CA ARG A 47 -3.17 -12.13 -6.21
C ARG A 47 -2.29 -13.31 -6.63
N ASN A 48 -1.36 -13.06 -7.56
CA ASN A 48 -0.40 -14.03 -8.08
C ASN A 48 1.01 -13.44 -8.07
N ALA A 49 2.01 -14.33 -8.05
CA ALA A 49 3.40 -13.91 -8.20
C ALA A 49 3.63 -13.24 -9.57
N GLY A 50 4.23 -12.06 -9.56
CA GLY A 50 4.48 -11.26 -10.77
C GLY A 50 3.40 -10.21 -11.07
N ASP A 51 2.27 -10.21 -10.36
CA ASP A 51 1.26 -9.17 -10.51
C ASP A 51 1.82 -7.80 -10.07
N PRO A 52 1.56 -6.72 -10.83
CA PRO A 52 2.00 -5.38 -10.45
C PRO A 52 1.20 -4.86 -9.25
N LEU A 53 1.89 -4.49 -8.16
CA LEU A 53 1.26 -3.98 -6.93
C LEU A 53 0.77 -2.53 -7.04
N THR A 54 1.48 -1.70 -7.78
CA THR A 54 1.16 -0.28 -7.97
C THR A 54 1.57 0.16 -9.38
N HIS A 55 0.94 1.23 -9.87
CA HIS A 55 1.27 1.81 -11.17
C HIS A 55 2.62 2.52 -11.12
N VAL A 56 3.25 2.69 -12.29
CA VAL A 56 4.45 3.52 -12.41
C VAL A 56 4.05 4.99 -12.27
N HIS A 57 4.68 5.69 -11.33
CA HIS A 57 4.42 7.12 -11.07
C HIS A 57 5.70 7.82 -10.57
N SER A 58 5.61 9.14 -10.43
CA SER A 58 6.65 10.00 -9.86
C SER A 58 6.00 11.06 -9.00
N GLU A 59 6.58 11.30 -7.83
CA GLU A 59 6.15 12.36 -6.90
C GLU A 59 7.09 13.58 -6.96
N THR A 60 7.95 13.70 -7.98
CA THR A 60 8.86 14.86 -8.12
C THR A 60 8.13 16.19 -8.20
N ASP A 61 6.94 16.23 -8.81
CA ASP A 61 6.15 17.45 -8.97
C ASP A 61 5.40 17.83 -7.68
N THR A 62 5.06 16.85 -6.84
CA THR A 62 4.33 17.03 -5.58
C THR A 62 5.26 17.21 -4.39
N GLY A 63 6.48 16.67 -4.49
CA GLY A 63 7.44 16.57 -3.39
C GLY A 63 7.02 15.59 -2.30
N HIS A 64 6.09 14.67 -2.59
CA HIS A 64 5.67 13.67 -1.61
C HIS A 64 6.76 12.64 -1.38
N GLU A 65 6.98 12.33 -0.10
CA GLU A 65 7.84 11.24 0.32
C GLU A 65 6.99 9.97 0.50
N GLU A 66 7.52 8.82 0.11
CA GLU A 66 6.83 7.53 0.21
C GLU A 66 7.66 6.49 0.94
N LEU A 67 7.02 5.75 1.85
CA LEU A 67 7.61 4.64 2.57
C LEU A 67 6.78 3.37 2.33
N PHE A 68 7.42 2.37 1.75
CA PHE A 68 6.84 1.05 1.54
C PHE A 68 7.38 0.07 2.58
N PHE A 69 6.50 -0.77 3.11
CA PHE A 69 6.87 -1.87 3.99
C PHE A 69 6.36 -3.18 3.44
N VAL A 70 7.25 -4.13 3.18
CA VAL A 70 6.87 -5.48 2.76
C VAL A 70 6.55 -6.30 4.00
N ALA A 71 5.26 -6.43 4.31
CA ALA A 71 4.82 -7.16 5.49
C ALA A 71 4.94 -8.69 5.31
N GLN A 72 4.71 -9.20 4.10
CA GLN A 72 4.71 -10.64 3.80
C GLN A 72 5.17 -10.90 2.36
N GLY A 73 5.84 -12.04 2.15
CA GLY A 73 6.32 -12.45 0.82
C GLY A 73 7.58 -11.70 0.39
N GLU A 74 7.70 -11.44 -0.90
CA GLU A 74 8.77 -10.63 -1.49
C GLU A 74 8.17 -9.77 -2.61
N ALA A 75 8.54 -8.49 -2.63
CA ALA A 75 8.24 -7.57 -3.71
C ALA A 75 9.53 -7.14 -4.40
N THR A 76 9.48 -6.89 -5.71
CA THR A 76 10.58 -6.23 -6.42
C THR A 76 10.16 -4.81 -6.77
N PHE A 77 10.90 -3.83 -6.25
CA PHE A 77 10.71 -2.42 -6.55
C PHE A 77 11.55 -2.06 -7.78
N ALA A 78 10.98 -1.29 -8.69
CA ALA A 78 11.71 -0.61 -9.75
C ALA A 78 11.80 0.88 -9.39
N VAL A 79 12.99 1.37 -9.04
CA VAL A 79 13.21 2.75 -8.60
C VAL A 79 14.21 3.38 -9.56
N GLY A 80 13.72 4.26 -10.45
CA GLY A 80 14.51 4.76 -11.56
C GLY A 80 15.02 3.62 -12.45
N SER A 81 16.35 3.48 -12.56
CA SER A 81 17.01 2.39 -13.28
C SER A 81 17.32 1.16 -12.43
N GLU A 82 17.11 1.22 -11.11
CA GLU A 82 17.45 0.15 -10.18
C GLU A 82 16.28 -0.81 -9.95
N ARG A 83 16.62 -2.08 -9.68
CA ARG A 83 15.68 -3.09 -9.22
C ARG A 83 16.09 -3.61 -7.85
N VAL A 84 15.21 -3.45 -6.87
CA VAL A 84 15.46 -3.82 -5.49
C VAL A 84 14.53 -4.98 -5.11
N ARG A 85 15.10 -6.13 -4.76
CA ARG A 85 14.34 -7.21 -4.11
C ARG A 85 14.15 -6.87 -2.65
N ALA A 86 12.90 -6.89 -2.21
CA ALA A 86 12.49 -6.54 -0.86
C ALA A 86 11.70 -7.72 -0.28
N PRO A 87 12.36 -8.66 0.41
CA PRO A 87 11.65 -9.70 1.16
C PRO A 87 10.90 -9.10 2.35
N ALA A 88 10.03 -9.88 2.98
CA ALA A 88 9.30 -9.48 4.17
C ALA A 88 10.22 -8.89 5.26
N GLY A 89 9.78 -7.82 5.90
CA GLY A 89 10.59 -7.06 6.85
C GLY A 89 11.38 -5.90 6.24
N THR A 90 11.34 -5.72 4.91
CA THR A 90 12.08 -4.66 4.22
C THR A 90 11.26 -3.37 4.16
N LEU A 91 11.94 -2.24 4.41
CA LEU A 91 11.42 -0.90 4.16
C LEU A 91 12.13 -0.29 2.95
N VAL A 92 11.36 0.33 2.05
CA VAL A 92 11.88 1.08 0.89
C VAL A 92 11.35 2.50 0.96
N PHE A 93 12.24 3.48 1.02
CA PHE A 93 11.90 4.89 1.11
C PHE A 93 12.29 5.60 -0.19
N VAL A 94 11.38 6.43 -0.73
CA VAL A 94 11.56 7.18 -1.97
C VAL A 94 11.13 8.64 -1.76
N ARG A 95 11.80 9.56 -2.44
CA ARG A 95 11.60 11.02 -2.37
C ARG A 95 11.90 11.66 -3.73
#